data_AF-A0AA36CHN8-F1
#
_entry.id   AF-A0AA36CHN8-F1
#
_cell.length_a   1.000
_cell.length_b   1.000
_cell.length_c   1.000
_cell.angle_alpha   90.00
_cell.angle_beta   90.00
_cell.angle_gamma   90.00
#
_symmetry.space_group_name_H-M   'P 1'
#
loop_
_entity.id
_entity.type
_entity.pdbx_description
1 polymer ?
#
loop_
_entity_poly.entity_id
_entity_poly.type
_entity_poly.pdbx_seq_one_letter_code
_entity_poly.pdbx_strand_id
1 'polypeptide(L)'
;MRYKGNLSAADELYAASIRVLPLLGDPWNQRGLLLAKRDVLKCLYFHYRALHCRFSFIGATSNIQKIFQEHSETTVLVDSPFVDRFLHVLSKFYFMTRVHQRLVDSLLEECITMEAIVPLLGVLSELGVSSDEKAIIDAIYRLVDGAVASIARRQMDGCSSEKELWVLALCLRVCSPEALKAKPITDLVQRLLDNEVPIRDSELTRFWLCFEDPCDRPLTAGGLARTLCAIRDGEVINPGQCHQKMMRRKRKINTANRRWRQVEEGSEQSQSPKVPANTTMKKSLQSSK
;
A
#
# COMPACT_ATOMS: atom_id res chain seq x y z
N MET A 1 -27.32 1.17 -21.24
CA MET A 1 -26.94 2.54 -21.66
C MET A 1 -25.56 2.59 -22.30
N ARG A 2 -24.50 2.09 -21.64
CA ARG A 2 -23.14 2.07 -22.22
C ARG A 2 -23.06 1.46 -23.62
N TYR A 3 -23.61 0.26 -23.82
CA TYR A 3 -23.63 -0.39 -25.15
C TYR A 3 -24.44 0.38 -26.21
N LYS A 4 -25.32 1.29 -25.78
CA LYS A 4 -26.09 2.18 -26.66
C LYS A 4 -25.39 3.55 -26.85
N GLY A 5 -24.14 3.70 -26.41
CA GLY A 5 -23.36 4.95 -26.54
C GLY A 5 -23.73 6.07 -25.57
N ASN A 6 -24.83 5.97 -24.82
CA ASN A 6 -25.22 7.00 -23.84
C ASN A 6 -24.45 6.81 -22.52
N LEU A 7 -23.27 7.42 -22.44
CA LEU A 7 -22.37 7.32 -21.29
C LEU A 7 -22.89 8.07 -20.05
N SER A 8 -23.58 9.20 -20.23
CA SER A 8 -24.13 9.99 -19.10
C SER A 8 -25.18 9.19 -18.33
N ALA A 9 -26.18 8.66 -19.05
CA ALA A 9 -27.21 7.83 -18.43
C ALA A 9 -26.63 6.51 -17.90
N ALA A 10 -25.54 5.99 -18.47
CA ALA A 10 -24.84 4.84 -17.92
C ALA A 10 -24.22 5.17 -16.56
N ASP A 11 -23.54 6.31 -16.42
CA ASP A 11 -22.95 6.73 -15.15
C ASP A 11 -24.02 6.95 -14.07
N GLU A 12 -25.14 7.60 -14.41
CA GLU A 12 -26.26 7.78 -13.48
C GLU A 12 -26.81 6.46 -12.94
N LEU A 13 -27.01 5.47 -13.83
CA LEU A 13 -27.49 4.13 -13.45
C LEU A 13 -26.47 3.37 -12.59
N TYR A 14 -25.18 3.42 -12.94
CA TYR A 14 -24.15 2.77 -12.12
C TYR A 14 -23.99 3.47 -10.77
N ALA A 15 -24.05 4.80 -10.72
CA ALA A 15 -24.03 5.55 -9.46
C ALA A 15 -25.24 5.23 -8.59
N ALA A 16 -26.44 5.07 -9.17
CA ALA A 16 -27.63 4.63 -8.46
C ALA A 16 -27.47 3.20 -7.91
N SER A 17 -26.96 2.27 -8.72
CA SER A 17 -26.68 0.90 -8.30
C SER A 17 -25.71 0.84 -7.11
N ILE A 18 -24.63 1.64 -7.14
CA ILE A 18 -23.68 1.75 -6.04
C ILE A 18 -24.33 2.29 -4.76
N ARG A 19 -25.20 3.30 -4.87
CA ARG A 19 -25.90 3.85 -3.70
C ARG A 19 -26.82 2.82 -3.03
N VAL A 20 -27.45 1.96 -3.83
CA VAL A 20 -28.38 0.93 -3.33
C VAL A 20 -27.62 -0.26 -2.74
N LEU A 21 -26.59 -0.76 -3.42
CA LEU A 21 -25.81 -1.92 -2.99
C LEU A 21 -24.31 -1.75 -3.25
N PRO A 22 -23.58 -1.01 -2.39
CA PRO A 22 -22.17 -0.68 -2.58
C PRO A 22 -21.21 -1.86 -2.40
N LEU A 23 -21.72 -3.00 -1.92
CA LEU A 23 -20.96 -4.22 -1.68
C LEU A 23 -20.57 -4.96 -2.96
N LEU A 24 -21.25 -4.68 -4.09
CA LEU A 24 -21.00 -5.31 -5.39
C LEU A 24 -19.86 -4.61 -6.13
N GLY A 25 -18.87 -5.36 -6.60
CA GLY A 25 -17.74 -4.82 -7.35
C GLY A 25 -18.08 -4.42 -8.78
N ASP A 26 -19.04 -5.08 -9.43
CA ASP A 26 -19.37 -4.85 -10.84
C ASP A 26 -19.70 -3.39 -11.14
N PRO A 27 -20.62 -2.71 -10.42
CA PRO A 27 -20.97 -1.31 -10.69
C PRO A 27 -19.78 -0.36 -10.54
N TRP A 28 -18.90 -0.59 -9.55
CA TRP A 28 -17.66 0.17 -9.40
C TRP A 28 -16.77 0.00 -10.62
N ASN A 29 -16.53 -1.24 -11.05
CA ASN A 29 -15.72 -1.53 -12.23
C ASN A 29 -16.31 -0.89 -13.50
N GLN A 30 -17.63 -0.93 -13.68
CA GLN A 30 -18.27 -0.31 -14.84
C GLN A 30 -18.11 1.22 -14.86
N ARG A 31 -18.15 1.89 -13.70
CA ARG A 31 -17.84 3.34 -13.62
C ARG A 31 -16.40 3.64 -13.99
N GLY A 32 -15.45 2.80 -13.57
CA GLY A 32 -14.05 2.91 -14.02
C GLY A 32 -13.95 2.90 -15.55
N LEU A 33 -14.61 1.93 -16.20
CA LEU A 33 -14.62 1.82 -17.66
C LEU A 33 -15.23 3.04 -18.39
N LEU A 34 -16.15 3.79 -17.76
CA LEU A 34 -16.68 5.03 -18.36
C LEU A 34 -15.67 6.19 -18.35
N LEU A 35 -14.67 6.12 -17.47
CA LEU A 35 -13.70 7.19 -17.22
C LEU A 35 -12.31 6.94 -17.82
N ALA A 36 -12.05 5.74 -18.35
CA ALA A 36 -10.74 5.33 -18.85
C ALA A 36 -10.05 6.33 -19.80
N LYS A 37 -10.81 7.11 -20.59
CA LYS A 37 -10.27 8.11 -21.53
C LYS A 37 -10.41 9.57 -21.07
N ARG A 38 -11.04 9.82 -19.92
CA ARG A 38 -11.40 11.18 -19.44
C ARG A 38 -10.72 11.54 -18.14
N ASP A 39 -10.61 10.57 -17.24
CA ASP A 39 -10.06 10.74 -15.90
C ASP A 39 -9.47 9.40 -15.47
N VAL A 40 -8.21 9.18 -15.83
CA VAL A 40 -7.51 7.90 -15.63
C VAL A 40 -7.25 7.64 -14.13
N LEU A 41 -7.05 8.68 -13.32
CA LEU A 41 -6.85 8.54 -11.88
C LEU A 41 -8.15 8.07 -11.20
N LYS A 42 -9.28 8.67 -11.57
CA LYS A 42 -10.60 8.25 -11.07
C LYS A 42 -11.04 6.90 -11.64
N CYS A 43 -10.63 6.57 -12.86
CA CYS A 43 -10.78 5.24 -13.43
C CYS A 43 -10.08 4.19 -12.54
N LEU A 44 -8.81 4.42 -12.22
CA LEU A 44 -7.99 3.54 -11.37
C LEU A 44 -8.60 3.39 -9.97
N TYR A 45 -9.02 4.50 -9.36
CA TYR A 45 -9.77 4.52 -8.10
C TYR A 45 -10.95 3.55 -8.12
N PHE A 46 -11.82 3.62 -9.14
CA PHE A 46 -12.99 2.77 -9.21
C PHE A 46 -12.66 1.28 -9.43
N HIS A 47 -11.59 0.97 -10.15
CA HIS A 47 -11.15 -0.42 -10.27
C HIS A 47 -10.64 -0.99 -8.94
N TYR A 48 -9.89 -0.22 -8.16
CA TYR A 48 -9.51 -0.64 -6.81
C TYR A 48 -10.69 -0.71 -5.83
N ARG A 49 -11.70 0.16 -5.98
CA ARG A 49 -12.97 0.03 -5.24
C ARG A 49 -13.69 -1.28 -5.58
N ALA A 50 -13.71 -1.65 -6.85
CA ALA A 50 -14.31 -2.90 -7.30
C ALA A 50 -13.59 -4.14 -6.75
N LEU A 51 -12.25 -4.07 -6.63
CA LEU A 51 -11.42 -5.17 -6.17
C LEU A 51 -11.56 -5.41 -4.65
N HIS A 52 -11.64 -4.34 -3.86
CA HIS A 52 -11.66 -4.41 -2.39
C HIS A 52 -13.03 -4.12 -1.78
N CYS A 53 -14.11 -4.56 -2.42
CA CYS A 53 -15.45 -4.58 -1.81
C CYS A 53 -15.79 -6.00 -1.32
N ARG A 54 -16.96 -6.19 -0.69
CA ARG A 54 -17.34 -7.51 -0.13
C ARG A 54 -17.51 -8.59 -1.21
N PHE A 55 -18.11 -8.21 -2.34
CA PHE A 55 -18.26 -9.06 -3.51
C PHE A 55 -17.31 -8.55 -4.60
N SER A 56 -16.02 -8.80 -4.38
CA SER A 56 -14.92 -8.37 -5.24
C SER A 56 -15.12 -8.73 -6.70
N PHE A 57 -14.86 -7.78 -7.59
CA PHE A 57 -14.85 -8.01 -9.03
C PHE A 57 -13.42 -8.23 -9.53
N ILE A 58 -12.97 -9.49 -9.58
CA ILE A 58 -11.60 -9.87 -9.94
C ILE A 58 -11.20 -9.42 -11.35
N GLY A 59 -12.16 -9.27 -12.27
CA GLY A 59 -11.91 -8.74 -13.62
C GLY A 59 -11.33 -7.32 -13.63
N ALA A 60 -11.44 -6.56 -12.52
CA ALA A 60 -10.86 -5.23 -12.39
C ALA A 60 -9.32 -5.26 -12.44
N THR A 61 -8.67 -6.36 -12.02
CA THR A 61 -7.20 -6.50 -12.05
C THR A 61 -6.65 -6.34 -13.46
N SER A 62 -7.33 -6.87 -14.48
CA SER A 62 -6.89 -6.71 -15.87
C SER A 62 -6.94 -5.25 -16.33
N ASN A 63 -7.91 -4.47 -15.86
CA ASN A 63 -8.01 -3.05 -16.19
C ASN A 63 -6.93 -2.23 -15.47
N ILE A 64 -6.66 -2.53 -14.19
CA ILE A 64 -5.58 -1.92 -13.40
C ILE A 64 -4.24 -2.18 -14.10
N GLN A 65 -3.97 -3.44 -14.47
CA GLN A 65 -2.73 -3.81 -15.14
C GLN A 65 -2.54 -3.05 -16.47
N LYS A 66 -3.60 -2.90 -17.28
CA LYS A 66 -3.52 -2.15 -18.55
C LYS A 66 -3.16 -0.68 -18.32
N ILE A 67 -3.82 -0.02 -17.36
CA ILE A 67 -3.50 1.37 -16.99
C ILE A 67 -2.02 1.47 -16.59
N PHE A 68 -1.55 0.57 -15.71
CA PHE A 68 -0.14 0.62 -15.30
C PHE A 68 0.83 0.33 -16.43
N GLN A 69 0.52 -0.60 -17.35
CA GLN A 69 1.36 -0.86 -18.52
C GLN A 69 1.56 0.41 -19.35
N GLU A 70 0.48 1.14 -19.65
CA GLU A 70 0.52 2.39 -20.41
C GLU A 70 1.39 3.47 -19.75
N HIS A 71 1.38 3.56 -18.41
CA HIS A 71 2.15 4.57 -17.67
C HIS A 71 3.57 4.14 -17.27
N SER A 72 3.88 2.85 -17.33
CA SER A 72 5.17 2.30 -16.86
C SER A 72 6.36 2.67 -17.75
N GLU A 73 6.14 2.84 -19.05
CA GLU A 73 7.21 3.14 -20.02
C GLU A 73 7.31 4.64 -20.34
N THR A 74 6.37 5.44 -19.86
CA THR A 74 6.37 6.89 -20.09
C THR A 74 7.51 7.55 -19.33
N THR A 75 8.32 8.38 -20.01
CA THR A 75 9.31 9.23 -19.36
C THR A 75 8.60 10.37 -18.63
N VAL A 76 8.73 10.43 -17.30
CA VAL A 76 8.09 11.44 -16.47
C VAL A 76 9.14 12.22 -15.66
N LEU A 77 9.02 13.55 -15.65
CA LEU A 77 9.90 14.46 -14.93
C LEU A 77 9.26 14.89 -13.59
N VAL A 78 10.08 15.48 -12.71
CA VAL A 78 9.64 15.92 -11.37
C VAL A 78 8.62 17.07 -11.43
N ASP A 79 8.66 17.87 -12.49
CA ASP A 79 7.78 19.02 -12.76
C ASP A 79 6.55 18.63 -13.61
N SER A 80 6.42 17.36 -14.00
CA SER A 80 5.25 16.88 -14.73
C SER A 80 3.97 16.97 -13.88
N PRO A 81 2.77 17.00 -14.50
CA PRO A 81 1.51 17.01 -13.77
C PRO A 81 1.42 15.90 -12.71
N PHE A 82 0.74 16.19 -11.60
CA PHE A 82 0.57 15.23 -10.49
C PHE A 82 0.11 13.85 -10.97
N VAL A 83 -0.93 13.81 -11.82
CA VAL A 83 -1.51 12.56 -12.30
C VAL A 83 -0.48 11.71 -13.04
N ASP A 84 0.35 12.32 -13.89
CA ASP A 84 1.37 11.60 -14.65
C ASP A 84 2.48 11.06 -13.74
N ARG A 85 2.96 11.89 -12.80
CA ARG A 85 3.95 11.48 -11.79
C ARG A 85 3.41 10.35 -10.92
N PHE A 86 2.19 10.50 -10.42
CA PHE A 86 1.56 9.54 -9.53
C PHE A 86 1.35 8.19 -10.22
N LEU A 87 0.76 8.17 -11.41
CA LEU A 87 0.52 6.93 -12.17
C LEU A 87 1.82 6.26 -12.60
N HIS A 88 2.83 7.05 -12.99
CA HIS A 88 4.15 6.51 -13.29
C HIS A 88 4.76 5.85 -12.06
N VAL A 89 4.86 6.55 -10.93
CA VAL A 89 5.41 5.98 -9.67
C VAL A 89 4.64 4.74 -9.25
N LEU A 90 3.30 4.79 -9.28
CA LEU A 90 2.46 3.67 -8.86
C LEU A 90 2.57 2.47 -9.81
N SER A 91 2.72 2.69 -11.12
CA SER A 91 3.01 1.61 -12.08
C SER A 91 4.37 0.97 -11.83
N LYS A 92 5.39 1.76 -11.46
CA LYS A 92 6.71 1.24 -11.09
C LYS A 92 6.61 0.37 -9.83
N PHE A 93 5.84 0.82 -8.84
CA PHE A 93 5.55 0.03 -7.64
C PHE A 93 4.83 -1.29 -7.98
N TYR A 94 3.80 -1.24 -8.81
CA TYR A 94 3.03 -2.43 -9.21
C TYR A 94 3.87 -3.48 -9.94
N PHE A 95 4.75 -3.05 -10.86
CA PHE A 95 5.65 -3.96 -11.58
C PHE A 95 6.97 -4.25 -10.87
N MET A 96 7.14 -3.76 -9.63
CA MET A 96 8.38 -3.90 -8.85
C MET A 96 9.62 -3.41 -9.59
N THR A 97 9.49 -2.31 -10.33
CA THR A 97 10.58 -1.70 -11.10
C THR A 97 11.13 -0.47 -10.39
N ARG A 98 12.38 -0.10 -10.70
CA ARG A 98 13.06 1.03 -10.06
C ARG A 98 12.37 2.34 -10.41
N VAL A 99 12.18 3.18 -9.39
CA VAL A 99 11.72 4.56 -9.53
C VAL A 99 12.71 5.50 -8.86
N HIS A 100 12.94 6.67 -9.46
CA HIS A 100 13.88 7.63 -8.92
C HIS A 100 13.31 8.25 -7.63
N GLN A 101 14.07 8.26 -6.55
CA GLN A 101 13.58 8.72 -5.24
C GLN A 101 13.07 10.17 -5.27
N ARG A 102 13.71 11.05 -6.04
CA ARG A 102 13.24 12.44 -6.23
C ARG A 102 11.81 12.52 -6.79
N LEU A 103 11.41 11.58 -7.64
CA LEU A 103 10.06 11.55 -8.19
C LEU A 103 9.03 11.14 -7.12
N VAL A 104 9.38 10.15 -6.29
CA VAL A 104 8.56 9.76 -5.12
C VAL A 104 8.46 10.93 -4.13
N ASP A 105 9.58 11.56 -3.81
CA ASP A 105 9.62 12.68 -2.86
C ASP A 105 8.76 13.86 -3.32
N SER A 106 8.69 14.07 -4.64
CA SER A 106 7.87 15.13 -5.23
C SER A 106 6.37 14.92 -5.06
N LEU A 107 5.90 13.75 -4.64
CA LEU A 107 4.48 13.43 -4.43
C LEU A 107 4.06 13.48 -2.95
N LEU A 108 4.99 13.70 -2.01
CA LEU A 108 4.75 13.54 -0.57
C LEU A 108 3.57 14.36 -0.04
N GLU A 109 3.31 15.53 -0.61
CA GLU A 109 2.28 16.44 -0.10
C GLU A 109 1.01 16.47 -0.95
N GLU A 110 0.98 15.75 -2.07
CA GLU A 110 -0.07 15.83 -3.09
C GLU A 110 -1.06 14.65 -3.03
N CYS A 111 -0.71 13.55 -2.36
CA CYS A 111 -1.54 12.35 -2.19
C CYS A 111 -2.70 12.54 -1.18
N ILE A 112 -3.44 13.64 -1.25
CA ILE A 112 -4.49 14.03 -0.28
C ILE A 112 -5.92 13.77 -0.77
N THR A 113 -6.07 13.01 -1.86
CA THR A 113 -7.38 12.65 -2.45
C THR A 113 -7.66 11.17 -2.31
N MET A 114 -8.95 10.82 -2.37
CA MET A 114 -9.39 9.42 -2.41
C MET A 114 -8.86 8.70 -3.64
N GLU A 115 -8.85 9.40 -4.77
CA GLU A 115 -8.38 8.87 -6.04
C GLU A 115 -6.87 8.58 -6.05
N ALA A 116 -6.10 9.18 -5.15
CA ALA A 116 -4.70 8.83 -4.92
C ALA A 116 -4.53 7.74 -3.83
N ILE A 117 -5.14 7.91 -2.65
CA ILE A 117 -4.91 7.01 -1.51
C ILE A 117 -5.47 5.61 -1.73
N VAL A 118 -6.65 5.46 -2.35
CA VAL A 118 -7.22 4.12 -2.57
C VAL A 118 -6.36 3.26 -3.50
N PRO A 119 -5.90 3.74 -4.67
CA PRO A 119 -4.94 2.98 -5.48
C PRO A 119 -3.60 2.71 -4.79
N LEU A 120 -3.08 3.69 -4.03
CA LEU A 120 -1.82 3.55 -3.32
C LEU A 120 -1.87 2.40 -2.30
N LEU A 121 -2.94 2.37 -1.49
CA LEU A 121 -3.18 1.31 -0.52
C LEU A 121 -3.52 -0.03 -1.20
N GLY A 122 -4.23 0.01 -2.33
CA GLY A 122 -4.52 -1.20 -3.12
C GLY A 122 -3.26 -1.85 -3.69
N VAL A 123 -2.27 -1.08 -4.14
CA VAL A 123 -0.94 -1.64 -4.48
C VAL A 123 -0.27 -2.22 -3.24
N LEU A 124 -0.29 -1.49 -2.12
CA LEU A 124 0.32 -1.96 -0.88
C LEU A 124 -0.25 -3.30 -0.41
N SER A 125 -1.56 -3.55 -0.57
CA SER A 125 -2.18 -4.81 -0.12
C SER A 125 -1.73 -6.05 -0.90
N GLU A 126 -1.24 -5.87 -2.12
CA GLU A 126 -0.75 -6.96 -2.97
C GLU A 126 0.75 -7.24 -2.77
N LEU A 127 1.49 -6.32 -2.13
CA LEU A 127 2.92 -6.49 -1.88
C LEU A 127 3.15 -7.53 -0.78
N GLY A 128 4.08 -8.44 -1.04
CA GLY A 128 4.54 -9.44 -0.10
C GLY A 128 5.55 -8.89 0.91
N VAL A 129 6.60 -9.65 1.15
CA VAL A 129 7.62 -9.35 2.17
C VAL A 129 9.05 -9.60 1.70
N SER A 130 9.26 -9.69 0.39
CA SER A 130 10.59 -9.84 -0.18
C SER A 130 11.45 -8.59 0.07
N SER A 131 12.76 -8.72 -0.10
CA SER A 131 13.70 -7.60 0.02
C SER A 131 13.38 -6.49 -0.98
N ASP A 132 12.89 -6.87 -2.16
CA ASP A 132 12.71 -5.98 -3.30
C ASP A 132 11.41 -5.18 -3.14
N GLU A 133 10.34 -5.84 -2.65
CA GLU A 133 9.08 -5.17 -2.28
C GLU A 133 9.26 -4.20 -1.11
N LYS A 134 10.22 -4.44 -0.22
CA LYS A 134 10.42 -3.60 0.97
C LYS A 134 10.67 -2.13 0.62
N ALA A 135 11.50 -1.85 -0.40
CA ALA A 135 11.79 -0.47 -0.79
C ALA A 135 10.53 0.26 -1.27
N ILE A 136 9.64 -0.46 -1.96
CA ILE A 136 8.35 0.02 -2.44
C ILE A 136 7.40 0.25 -1.26
N ILE A 137 7.31 -0.72 -0.35
CA ILE A 137 6.51 -0.62 0.88
C ILE A 137 6.94 0.61 1.70
N ASP A 138 8.24 0.79 1.91
CA ASP A 138 8.79 1.94 2.65
C ASP A 138 8.48 3.27 1.92
N ALA A 139 8.51 3.29 0.58
CA ALA A 139 8.13 4.45 -0.21
C ALA A 139 6.62 4.77 -0.11
N ILE A 140 5.76 3.75 -0.15
CA ILE A 140 4.31 3.93 0.03
C ILE A 140 4.00 4.47 1.42
N TYR A 141 4.61 3.94 2.48
CA TYR A 141 4.42 4.48 3.84
C TYR A 141 4.82 5.95 3.91
N ARG A 142 5.93 6.35 3.29
CA ARG A 142 6.34 7.76 3.25
C ARG A 142 5.32 8.66 2.53
N LEU A 143 4.73 8.19 1.43
CA LEU A 143 3.67 8.93 0.73
C LEU A 143 2.40 9.06 1.59
N VAL A 144 2.02 8.01 2.31
CA VAL A 144 0.88 8.04 3.24
C VAL A 144 1.15 8.99 4.41
N ASP A 145 2.32 8.92 5.02
CA ASP A 145 2.71 9.80 6.14
C ASP A 145 2.76 11.28 5.69
N GLY A 146 3.26 11.53 4.47
CA GLY A 146 3.23 12.86 3.85
C GLY A 146 1.82 13.38 3.62
N ALA A 147 0.90 12.53 3.15
CA ALA A 147 -0.51 12.88 3.00
C ALA A 147 -1.16 13.23 4.34
N VAL A 148 -0.89 12.47 5.41
CA VAL A 148 -1.37 12.77 6.77
C VAL A 148 -0.88 14.14 7.23
N ALA A 149 0.40 14.43 7.06
CA ALA A 149 0.98 15.72 7.44
C ALA A 149 0.39 16.89 6.63
N SER A 150 0.19 16.69 5.32
CA SER A 150 -0.39 17.69 4.41
C SER A 150 -1.85 18.00 4.76
N ILE A 151 -2.67 16.96 4.99
CA ILE A 151 -4.05 17.11 5.44
C ILE A 151 -4.10 17.85 6.78
N ALA A 152 -3.25 17.48 7.74
CA ALA A 152 -3.24 18.15 9.05
C ALA A 152 -2.94 19.65 8.93
N ARG A 153 -1.96 20.05 8.12
CA ARG A 153 -1.67 21.46 7.87
C ARG A 153 -2.86 22.19 7.24
N ARG A 154 -3.45 21.62 6.18
CA ARG A 154 -4.59 22.23 5.47
C ARG A 154 -5.82 22.39 6.36
N GLN A 155 -6.06 21.43 7.26
CA GLN A 155 -7.11 21.52 8.28
C GLN A 155 -6.86 22.67 9.24
N MET A 156 -5.62 22.84 9.70
CA MET A 156 -5.24 23.95 10.57
C MET A 156 -5.38 25.30 9.87
N ASP A 157 -5.00 25.40 8.59
CA ASP A 157 -5.11 26.61 7.77
C ASP A 157 -6.56 26.97 7.40
N GLY A 158 -7.54 26.10 7.70
CA GLY A 158 -8.95 26.31 7.34
C GLY A 158 -9.26 26.13 5.86
N CYS A 159 -8.32 25.57 5.09
CA CYS A 159 -8.43 25.35 3.64
C CYS A 159 -8.92 23.95 3.28
N SER A 160 -9.36 23.17 4.28
CA SER A 160 -9.66 21.75 4.14
C SER A 160 -11.13 21.46 3.85
N SER A 161 -11.39 20.25 3.37
CA SER A 161 -12.75 19.72 3.20
C SER A 161 -13.01 18.52 4.11
N GLU A 162 -14.29 18.23 4.39
CA GLU A 162 -14.69 17.00 5.08
C GLU A 162 -14.18 15.73 4.38
N LYS A 163 -14.00 15.77 3.04
CA LYS A 163 -13.44 14.66 2.28
C LYS A 163 -12.01 14.34 2.69
N GLU A 164 -11.22 15.34 3.05
CA GLU A 164 -9.83 15.14 3.50
C GLU A 164 -9.79 14.41 4.85
N LEU A 165 -10.79 14.57 5.72
CA LEU A 165 -10.89 13.79 6.97
C LEU A 165 -11.15 12.31 6.69
N TRP A 166 -11.90 12.00 5.64
CA TRP A 166 -12.06 10.61 5.17
C TRP A 166 -10.78 10.04 4.58
N VAL A 167 -10.02 10.86 3.85
CA VAL A 167 -8.69 10.45 3.33
C VAL A 167 -7.75 10.17 4.50
N LEU A 168 -7.75 11.04 5.52
CA LEU A 168 -7.00 10.83 6.76
C LEU A 168 -7.38 9.51 7.44
N ALA A 169 -8.67 9.23 7.59
CA ALA A 169 -9.15 7.95 8.15
C ALA A 169 -8.61 6.72 7.38
N LEU A 170 -8.55 6.78 6.04
CA LEU A 170 -7.94 5.71 5.25
C LEU A 170 -6.42 5.61 5.46
N CYS A 171 -5.71 6.73 5.52
CA CYS A 171 -4.28 6.75 5.79
C CYS A 171 -3.93 6.09 7.13
N LEU A 172 -4.77 6.26 8.16
CA LEU A 172 -4.54 5.69 9.49
C LEU A 172 -4.50 4.15 9.52
N ARG A 173 -5.06 3.47 8.50
CA ARG A 173 -4.95 2.01 8.34
C ARG A 173 -3.50 1.54 8.24
N VAL A 174 -2.60 2.41 7.76
CA VAL A 174 -1.21 2.02 7.46
C VAL A 174 -0.15 3.04 7.90
N CYS A 175 -0.53 4.24 8.34
CA CYS A 175 0.38 5.33 8.74
C CYS A 175 1.34 4.94 9.87
N SER A 176 2.54 5.53 9.90
CA SER A 176 3.50 5.28 10.98
C SER A 176 3.16 6.06 12.26
N PRO A 177 3.31 5.47 13.47
CA PRO A 177 3.15 6.20 14.74
C PRO A 177 4.08 7.41 14.85
N GLU A 178 5.29 7.30 14.31
CA GLU A 178 6.26 8.39 14.25
C GLU A 178 5.73 9.60 13.48
N ALA A 179 5.03 9.40 12.36
CA ALA A 179 4.43 10.50 11.62
C ALA A 179 3.41 11.27 12.47
N LEU A 180 2.63 10.56 13.29
CA LEU A 180 1.58 11.15 14.13
C LEU A 180 2.09 12.01 15.30
N LYS A 181 3.40 12.00 15.57
CA LYS A 181 4.03 12.84 16.61
C LYS A 181 4.33 14.27 16.13
N ALA A 182 4.14 14.56 14.83
CA ALA A 182 4.41 15.89 14.29
C ALA A 182 3.44 16.93 14.84
N LYS A 183 3.95 18.15 15.12
CA LYS A 183 3.19 19.25 15.72
C LYS A 183 1.86 19.56 14.99
N PRO A 184 1.79 19.65 13.64
CA PRO A 184 0.52 19.91 12.97
C PRO A 184 -0.56 18.87 13.26
N ILE A 185 -0.17 17.63 13.54
CA ILE A 185 -1.10 16.53 13.85
C ILE A 185 -1.55 16.62 15.30
N THR A 186 -0.66 16.95 16.24
CA THR A 186 -1.05 17.18 17.64
C THR A 186 -2.00 18.37 17.76
N ASP A 187 -1.77 19.43 16.99
CA ASP A 187 -2.64 20.61 16.95
C ASP A 187 -4.00 20.26 16.32
N LEU A 188 -4.00 19.46 15.24
CA LEU A 188 -5.23 18.93 14.63
C LEU A 188 -6.05 18.11 15.63
N VAL A 189 -5.41 17.19 16.37
CA VAL A 189 -6.09 16.37 17.38
C VAL A 189 -6.83 17.25 18.37
N GLN A 190 -6.18 18.29 18.90
CA GLN A 190 -6.81 19.19 19.88
C GLN A 190 -8.00 19.95 19.28
N ARG A 191 -7.94 20.32 17.99
CA ARG A 191 -9.02 21.00 17.28
C ARG A 191 -10.22 20.08 16.98
N LEU A 192 -9.95 18.83 16.68
CA LEU A 192 -10.99 17.84 16.36
C LEU A 192 -11.61 17.21 17.60
N LEU A 193 -10.91 17.28 18.75
CA LEU A 193 -11.39 16.81 20.03
C LEU A 193 -12.75 17.43 20.35
N ASP A 194 -13.63 16.65 20.95
CA ASP A 194 -14.99 17.03 21.35
C ASP A 194 -16.00 17.27 20.21
N ASN A 195 -15.59 17.21 18.94
CA ASN A 195 -16.52 17.29 17.81
C ASN A 195 -17.09 15.90 17.43
N GLU A 196 -18.21 15.54 18.04
CA GLU A 196 -18.91 14.27 17.79
C GLU A 196 -19.93 14.32 16.66
N VAL A 197 -19.92 15.36 15.82
CA VAL A 197 -20.83 15.42 14.66
C VAL A 197 -20.39 14.39 13.62
N PRO A 198 -21.28 13.49 13.17
CA PRO A 198 -20.96 12.52 12.13
C PRO A 198 -20.59 13.20 10.81
N ILE A 199 -19.45 12.81 10.26
CA ILE A 199 -18.97 13.24 8.95
C ILE A 199 -19.67 12.38 7.89
N ARG A 200 -20.22 13.01 6.86
CA ARG A 200 -20.95 12.28 5.80
C ARG A 200 -19.99 11.45 4.95
N ASP A 201 -20.21 10.14 4.88
CA ASP A 201 -19.46 9.22 4.01
C ASP A 201 -20.00 9.25 2.57
N SER A 202 -19.75 10.33 1.82
CA SER A 202 -20.21 10.44 0.43
C SER A 202 -19.55 9.42 -0.51
N GLU A 203 -18.35 8.96 -0.14
CA GLU A 203 -17.55 8.04 -0.93
C GLU A 203 -17.78 6.57 -0.54
N LEU A 204 -18.64 6.29 0.45
CA LEU A 204 -18.99 4.93 0.86
C LEU A 204 -17.75 4.11 1.30
N THR A 205 -16.81 4.77 1.97
CA THR A 205 -15.51 4.24 2.40
C THR A 205 -15.61 3.03 3.31
N ARG A 206 -16.68 2.92 4.11
CA ARG A 206 -16.93 1.74 4.97
C ARG A 206 -17.05 0.42 4.20
N PHE A 207 -17.35 0.50 2.90
CA PHE A 207 -17.49 -0.69 2.03
C PHE A 207 -16.22 -1.00 1.24
N TRP A 208 -15.14 -0.26 1.49
CA TRP A 208 -13.81 -0.55 0.97
C TRP A 208 -12.99 -1.26 2.05
N LEU A 209 -12.80 -2.56 1.84
CA LEU A 209 -12.31 -3.53 2.83
C LEU A 209 -10.81 -3.79 2.75
N CYS A 210 -10.07 -2.93 2.04
CA CYS A 210 -8.61 -3.00 1.99
C CYS A 210 -8.03 -2.52 3.32
N PHE A 211 -7.37 -3.42 4.04
CA PHE A 211 -6.94 -3.26 5.44
C PHE A 211 -8.11 -3.07 6.43
N GLU A 212 -7.88 -3.49 7.67
CA GLU A 212 -8.81 -3.23 8.78
C GLU A 212 -8.92 -1.72 9.06
N ASP A 213 -10.12 -1.27 9.37
CA ASP A 213 -10.40 0.14 9.67
C ASP A 213 -10.21 0.40 11.17
N PRO A 214 -9.24 1.25 11.58
CA PRO A 214 -9.04 1.57 12.99
C PRO A 214 -10.04 2.62 13.50
N CYS A 215 -10.88 3.19 12.63
CA CYS A 215 -11.84 4.22 13.00
C CYS A 215 -13.23 3.62 13.24
N ASP A 216 -13.87 4.04 14.34
CA ASP A 216 -15.26 3.72 14.60
C ASP A 216 -16.20 4.35 13.55
N ARG A 217 -17.36 3.71 13.35
CA ARG A 217 -18.40 4.15 12.43
C ARG A 217 -19.71 4.43 13.18
N PRO A 218 -20.42 5.54 12.91
CA PRO A 218 -20.09 6.60 11.94
C PRO A 218 -18.84 7.37 12.35
N LEU A 219 -18.07 7.85 11.35
CA LEU A 219 -16.87 8.63 11.63
C LEU A 219 -17.27 10.00 12.17
N THR A 220 -16.71 10.38 13.31
CA THR A 220 -16.78 11.74 13.86
C THR A 220 -15.39 12.34 13.90
N ALA A 221 -15.28 13.68 13.96
CA ALA A 221 -13.99 14.34 14.11
C ALA A 221 -13.30 13.97 15.44
N GLY A 222 -14.07 13.91 16.53
CA GLY A 222 -13.59 13.47 17.85
C GLY A 222 -13.17 12.00 17.86
N GLY A 223 -13.91 11.13 17.17
CA GLY A 223 -13.54 9.72 16.95
C GLY A 223 -12.21 9.59 16.20
N LEU A 224 -12.04 10.35 15.12
CA LEU A 224 -10.79 10.40 14.36
C LEU A 224 -9.62 10.90 15.23
N ALA A 225 -9.83 11.91 16.06
CA ALA A 225 -8.84 12.43 17.00
C ALA A 225 -8.40 11.37 18.03
N ARG A 226 -9.34 10.58 18.55
CA ARG A 226 -9.04 9.46 19.46
C ARG A 226 -8.25 8.37 18.75
N THR A 227 -8.63 7.98 17.53
CA THR A 227 -7.86 6.99 16.75
C THR A 227 -6.44 7.47 16.45
N LEU A 228 -6.25 8.76 16.13
CA LEU A 228 -4.92 9.37 15.96
C LEU A 228 -4.06 9.20 17.22
N CYS A 229 -4.59 9.53 18.40
CA CYS A 229 -3.89 9.33 19.67
C CYS A 229 -3.57 7.85 19.92
N ALA A 230 -4.55 6.97 19.75
CA ALA A 230 -4.38 5.55 20.02
C ALA A 230 -3.30 4.89 19.13
N ILE A 231 -3.20 5.30 17.85
CA ILE A 231 -2.13 4.83 16.96
C ILE A 231 -0.78 5.44 17.35
N ARG A 232 -0.73 6.75 17.65
CA ARG A 232 0.48 7.47 18.07
C ARG A 232 1.10 6.85 19.33
N ASP A 233 0.24 6.51 20.29
CA ASP A 233 0.62 6.02 21.62
C ASP A 233 0.82 4.48 21.63
N GLY A 234 0.56 3.82 20.49
CA GLY A 234 0.80 2.39 20.29
C GLY A 234 -0.27 1.48 20.91
N GLU A 235 -1.42 2.04 21.27
CA GLU A 235 -2.58 1.33 21.82
C GLU A 235 -3.33 0.54 20.74
N VAL A 236 -3.32 1.05 19.51
CA VAL A 236 -3.88 0.38 18.33
C VAL A 236 -2.76 -0.05 17.39
N ILE A 237 -2.68 -1.35 17.12
CA ILE A 237 -1.82 -1.88 16.06
C ILE A 237 -2.57 -1.69 14.76
N ASN A 238 -2.19 -0.69 13.97
CA ASN A 238 -2.78 -0.60 12.63
C ASN A 238 -2.28 -1.78 11.75
N PRO A 239 -3.08 -2.23 10.76
CA PRO A 239 -2.70 -3.32 9.86
C PRO A 239 -1.34 -3.12 9.18
N GLY A 240 -0.97 -1.87 8.86
CA GLY A 240 0.36 -1.50 8.39
C GLY A 240 1.47 -1.86 9.37
N GLN A 241 1.27 -1.73 10.68
CA GLN A 241 2.19 -2.24 11.70
C GLN A 241 2.16 -3.76 11.83
N CYS A 242 1.06 -4.46 11.54
CA CYS A 242 1.06 -5.92 11.51
C CYS A 242 1.87 -6.45 10.31
N HIS A 243 1.69 -5.84 9.14
CA HIS A 243 2.54 -6.03 7.96
C HIS A 243 4.01 -5.65 8.28
N GLN A 244 4.21 -4.47 8.90
CA GLN A 244 5.36 -3.98 9.68
C GLN A 244 6.12 -5.06 10.47
N LYS A 245 5.41 -5.64 11.45
CA LYS A 245 5.88 -6.59 12.45
C LYS A 245 6.15 -7.96 11.83
N MET A 246 5.30 -8.42 10.90
CA MET A 246 5.55 -9.61 10.08
C MET A 246 6.90 -9.47 9.34
N MET A 247 7.18 -8.30 8.77
CA MET A 247 8.44 -8.04 8.08
C MET A 247 9.65 -7.96 9.00
N ARG A 248 9.51 -7.37 10.20
CA ARG A 248 10.57 -7.36 11.22
C ARG A 248 10.90 -8.77 11.75
N ARG A 249 9.89 -9.63 11.94
CA ARG A 249 10.08 -11.04 12.38
C ARG A 249 10.82 -11.87 11.32
N LYS A 250 10.45 -11.75 10.03
CA LYS A 250 11.17 -12.44 8.93
C LYS A 250 12.63 -12.00 8.79
N ARG A 251 12.96 -10.72 9.05
CA ARG A 251 14.37 -10.25 9.09
C ARG A 251 15.19 -10.91 10.19
N LYS A 252 14.63 -11.08 11.39
CA LYS A 252 15.33 -11.76 12.50
C LYS A 252 15.61 -13.22 12.15
N ILE A 253 14.65 -13.91 11.52
CA ILE A 253 14.80 -15.29 11.06
C ILE A 253 15.85 -15.38 9.95
N ASN A 254 15.80 -14.52 8.93
CA ASN A 254 16.79 -14.54 7.83
C ASN A 254 18.20 -14.17 8.30
N THR A 255 18.34 -13.24 9.24
CA THR A 255 19.63 -12.87 9.83
C THR A 255 20.18 -14.00 10.70
N ALA A 256 19.32 -14.68 11.46
CA ALA A 256 19.70 -15.87 12.21
C ALA A 256 20.15 -16.99 11.25
N ASN A 257 19.38 -17.28 10.20
CA ASN A 257 19.73 -18.31 9.20
C ASN A 257 21.04 -18.00 8.46
N ARG A 258 21.34 -16.72 8.19
CA ARG A 258 22.61 -16.31 7.58
C ARG A 258 23.80 -16.50 8.52
N ARG A 259 23.62 -16.25 9.82
CA ARG A 259 24.62 -16.56 10.85
C ARG A 259 24.84 -18.06 11.00
N TRP A 260 23.77 -18.86 10.97
CA TRP A 260 23.86 -20.33 11.01
C TRP A 260 24.64 -20.89 9.81
N ARG A 261 24.36 -20.43 8.58
CA ARG A 261 25.13 -20.86 7.39
C ARG A 261 26.60 -20.45 7.43
N GLN A 262 26.92 -19.27 7.97
CA GLN A 262 28.32 -18.85 8.16
C GLN A 262 29.05 -19.69 9.21
N VAL A 263 28.34 -20.22 10.21
CA VAL A 263 28.90 -21.18 11.17
C VAL A 263 29.12 -22.54 10.51
N GLU A 264 28.18 -23.02 9.71
CA GLU A 264 28.33 -24.28 8.94
C GLU A 264 29.49 -24.20 7.94
N GLU A 265 29.56 -23.14 7.12
CA GLU A 265 30.64 -22.92 6.14
C GLU A 265 32.01 -22.68 6.82
N GLY A 266 32.04 -22.09 8.02
CA GLY A 266 33.24 -21.96 8.84
C GLY A 266 33.69 -23.26 9.51
N SER A 267 32.75 -24.17 9.79
CA SER A 267 33.02 -25.49 10.36
C SER A 267 33.45 -26.53 9.31
N GLU A 268 33.07 -26.37 8.04
CA GLU A 268 33.51 -27.27 6.96
C GLU A 268 34.94 -26.99 6.47
N GLN A 269 35.51 -25.81 6.73
CA GLN A 269 36.92 -25.51 6.42
C GLN A 269 37.92 -25.97 7.49
N SER A 270 37.45 -26.60 8.57
CA SER A 270 38.30 -27.00 9.69
C SER A 270 38.19 -28.48 10.03
N GLN A 271 38.15 -29.38 9.03
CA GLN A 271 38.50 -30.79 9.22
C GLN A 271 38.77 -31.51 7.89
N SER A 272 40.04 -31.58 7.50
CA SER A 272 40.55 -32.62 6.60
C SER A 272 41.84 -33.19 7.21
N PRO A 273 41.81 -34.38 7.82
CA PRO A 273 43.02 -35.02 8.31
C PRO A 273 43.85 -35.53 7.13
N LYS A 274 45.10 -35.04 7.02
CA LYS A 274 46.13 -35.64 6.16
C LYS A 274 46.44 -37.04 6.69
N VAL A 275 46.13 -38.08 5.93
CA VAL A 275 46.58 -39.46 6.18
C VAL A 275 48.03 -39.59 5.66
N PRO A 276 49.02 -39.93 6.51
CA PRO A 276 50.40 -40.12 6.05
C PRO A 276 50.65 -41.54 5.54
N ALA A 277 51.45 -41.61 4.48
CA ALA A 277 51.97 -42.83 3.88
C ALA A 277 53.12 -43.45 4.69
N ASN A 278 53.15 -44.78 4.81
CA ASN A 278 54.34 -45.65 4.59
C ASN A 278 53.96 -47.13 4.86
N THR A 279 54.04 -48.03 3.88
CA THR A 279 55.20 -48.85 3.44
C THR A 279 55.64 -49.91 4.46
N THR A 280 55.46 -51.22 4.15
CA THR A 280 56.53 -52.25 4.06
C THR A 280 55.99 -53.60 3.51
N MET A 281 56.81 -54.20 2.64
CA MET A 281 56.68 -55.48 1.90
C MET A 281 56.64 -56.77 2.75
N LYS A 282 56.06 -57.87 2.22
CA LYS A 282 56.78 -59.02 1.56
C LYS A 282 55.89 -60.26 1.34
N LYS A 283 56.01 -60.82 0.12
CA LYS A 283 56.08 -62.26 -0.29
C LYS A 283 54.91 -63.19 0.14
N SER A 284 54.37 -64.11 -0.66
CA SER A 284 54.91 -64.91 -1.77
C SER A 284 53.85 -65.91 -2.30
N LEU A 285 54.07 -66.43 -3.53
CA LEU A 285 53.70 -67.78 -4.05
C LEU A 285 52.20 -68.06 -4.29
N GLN A 286 51.72 -68.89 -5.22
CA GLN A 286 52.15 -69.50 -6.49
C GLN A 286 50.91 -70.27 -7.00
N SER A 287 50.67 -70.24 -8.32
CA SER A 287 50.05 -71.25 -9.21
C SER A 287 48.85 -72.16 -8.81
N SER A 288 47.98 -72.34 -9.83
CA SER A 288 47.14 -73.52 -10.16
C SER A 288 45.82 -73.65 -9.39
N LYS A 289 44.65 -73.84 -10.01
CA LYS A 289 44.26 -74.46 -11.30
C LYS A 289 43.22 -73.61 -12.03
#